data_AF-A0A392MMQ6-F1
#
_entry.id   AF-A0A392MMQ6-F1
#
_cell.length_a   1.000
_cell.length_b   1.000
_cell.length_c   1.000
_cell.angle_alpha   90.00
_cell.angle_beta   90.00
_cell.angle_gamma   90.00
#
_symmetry.space_group_name_H-M   'P 1'
#
loop_
_entity.id
_entity.type
_entity.pdbx_description
1 polymer ?
#
loop_
_entity_poly.entity_id
_entity_poly.type
_entity_poly.pdbx_seq_one_letter_code
_entity_poly.pdbx_strand_id
1 'polypeptide(L)' 'FVEKDGRLADPVIKGLLKYWPVTNCQKEVLFLGELEEVLESTQPPEFVRCMVSLFRQIGRCLNSPHFQGLGKCYFI' A
#
# COMPACT_ATOMS: atom_id res chain seq x y z
N PHE A 1 0.80 11.33 11.93
CA PHE A 1 -0.02 10.65 12.97
C PHE A 1 0.62 9.36 13.43
N VAL A 2 1.02 8.48 12.50
CA VAL A 2 1.74 7.24 12.82
C VAL A 2 3.11 7.51 13.46
N GLU A 3 3.83 8.54 13.03
CA GLU A 3 5.07 9.01 13.68
C GLU A 3 4.90 9.36 15.18
N LYS A 4 3.69 9.77 15.58
CA LYS A 4 3.37 10.20 16.95
C LYS A 4 2.83 9.06 17.81
N ASP A 5 2.12 8.12 17.21
CA ASP A 5 1.63 6.89 17.86
C ASP A 5 1.66 5.73 16.85
N GLY A 6 2.65 4.85 16.99
CA GLY A 6 2.86 3.70 16.11
C GLY A 6 1.70 2.70 16.13
N ARG A 7 0.84 2.71 17.16
CA ARG A 7 -0.35 1.85 17.23
C ARG A 7 -1.40 2.22 16.18
N LEU A 8 -1.33 3.44 15.63
CA LEU A 8 -2.21 3.90 14.57
C LEU A 8 -1.83 3.34 13.19
N ALA A 9 -0.64 2.73 13.03
CA ALA A 9 -0.23 2.16 11.75
C ALA A 9 -1.21 1.09 11.25
N ASP A 10 -1.59 0.14 12.10
CA ASP A 10 -2.51 -0.94 11.75
C ASP A 10 -3.89 -0.45 11.27
N PRO A 11 -4.63 0.42 12.01
CA PRO A 11 -5.92 0.93 11.56
C PRO A 11 -5.81 1.83 10.33
N VAL A 12 -4.73 2.62 10.19
CA VAL A 12 -4.49 3.45 9.00
C VAL A 12 -4.28 2.57 7.76
N ILE A 13 -3.38 1.59 7.83
CA ILE A 13 -3.09 0.68 6.73
C ILE A 13 -4.34 -0.13 6.36
N LYS A 14 -5.09 -0.65 7.33
CA LYS A 14 -6.38 -1.31 7.06
C LYS A 14 -7.38 -0.39 6.38
N GLY A 15 -7.41 0.89 6.77
CA GLY A 15 -8.21 1.91 6.11
C GLY A 15 -7.82 2.11 4.64
N LEU A 16 -6.53 2.28 4.37
CA LEU A 16 -5.98 2.43 3.02
C LEU A 16 -6.30 1.21 2.14
N LEU A 17 -6.08 0.00 2.66
CA LEU A 17 -6.39 -1.24 1.95
C LEU A 17 -7.89 -1.40 1.67
N LYS A 18 -8.76 -0.93 2.57
CA LYS A 18 -10.23 -0.98 2.38
C LYS A 18 -10.69 -0.07 1.23
N TYR A 19 -10.05 1.09 1.07
CA TYR A 19 -10.40 2.07 0.03
C TYR A 19 -9.48 2.00 -1.20
N TRP A 20 -8.76 0.90 -1.36
CA TRP A 20 -7.80 0.73 -2.44
C TRP A 20 -8.45 0.92 -3.83
N PRO A 21 -7.95 1.85 -4.67
CA PRO A 21 -8.57 2.15 -5.95
C PRO A 21 -8.18 1.14 -7.04
N VAL A 22 -8.97 0.07 -7.20
CA VAL A 22 -8.69 -1.02 -8.17
C VAL A 22 -8.98 -0.64 -9.63
N THR A 23 -9.77 0.41 -9.88
CA THR A 23 -10.27 0.76 -11.23
C THR A 23 -9.52 1.91 -11.89
N ASN A 24 -8.63 2.60 -11.18
CA ASN A 24 -7.91 3.77 -11.70
C ASN A 24 -6.43 3.68 -11.34
N CYS A 25 -5.63 3.27 -12.33
CA CYS A 25 -4.18 3.07 -12.18
C CYS A 25 -3.45 4.33 -11.68
N GLN A 26 -3.85 5.54 -12.09
CA GLN A 26 -3.21 6.77 -11.60
C GLN A 26 -3.48 6.99 -10.12
N LYS A 27 -4.72 6.74 -9.66
CA LYS A 27 -5.04 6.80 -8.23
C LYS A 27 -4.34 5.71 -7.44
N GLU A 28 -4.13 4.54 -8.04
CA GLU A 28 -3.40 3.43 -7.44
C GLU A 28 -1.94 3.79 -7.18
N VAL A 29 -1.27 4.45 -8.15
CA VAL A 29 0.09 4.99 -7.98
C VAL A 29 0.14 6.06 -6.88
N LEU A 30 -0.83 6.98 -6.83
CA LEU A 30 -0.89 7.97 -5.74
C LEU A 30 -1.08 7.30 -4.37
N PHE A 31 -1.97 6.30 -4.28
CA PHE A 31 -2.17 5.54 -3.05
C PHE A 31 -0.93 4.76 -2.61
N LEU A 32 -0.13 4.25 -3.56
CA LEU A 32 1.13 3.58 -3.26
C LEU A 32 2.16 4.55 -2.66
N GLY A 33 2.24 5.79 -3.15
CA GLY A 33 3.12 6.82 -2.58
C GLY A 33 2.72 7.19 -1.15
N GLU A 34 1.44 7.45 -0.89
CA GLU A 34 0.95 7.72 0.47
C GLU A 34 1.18 6.53 1.42
N LEU A 35 1.02 5.30 0.90
CA LEU A 35 1.29 4.08 1.67
C LEU A 35 2.77 3.93 2.00
N GLU A 36 3.68 4.29 1.09
CA GLU A 36 5.12 4.31 1.30
C GLU A 36 5.50 5.25 2.45
N GLU A 37 5.00 6.50 2.44
CA GLU A 37 5.26 7.46 3.53
C GLU A 37 4.77 6.95 4.90
N VAL A 38 3.59 6.31 4.93
CA VAL A 38 3.06 5.69 6.17
C VAL A 38 3.95 4.54 6.62
N LEU A 39 4.46 3.74 5.69
CA LEU A 39 5.35 2.61 5.98
C LEU A 39 6.71 3.05 6.49
N GLU A 40 7.29 4.13 5.96
CA GLU A 40 8.53 4.72 6.49
C GLU A 40 8.37 5.16 7.94
N SER A 41 7.17 5.61 8.32
CA SER A 41 6.83 6.01 9.69
C SER A 41 6.42 4.83 10.59
N THR A 42 6.26 3.62 10.05
CA THR A 42 5.72 2.46 10.78
C THR A 42 6.83 1.68 11.49
N GLN A 43 6.66 1.42 12.79
CA GLN A 43 7.62 0.60 13.54
C GLN A 43 7.56 -0.88 13.15
N PRO A 44 8.70 -1.61 13.18
CA PRO A 44 8.77 -3.03 12.80
C PRO A 44 7.71 -3.95 13.43
N PRO A 45 7.42 -3.91 14.76
CA PRO A 45 6.41 -4.80 15.36
C PRO A 45 5.00 -4.58 14.80
N GLU A 46 4.68 -3.34 14.41
CA GLU A 46 3.38 -2.99 13.86
C GLU A 46 3.30 -3.34 12.37
N PHE A 47 4.41 -3.20 11.64
CA PHE A 47 4.52 -3.66 10.26
C PHE A 47 4.23 -5.16 10.12
N VAL A 48 4.74 -5.98 11.05
CA VAL A 48 4.53 -7.44 11.03
C VAL A 48 3.04 -7.82 11.07
N ARG A 49 2.21 -7.01 11.74
CA ARG A 49 0.77 -7.27 11.87
C ARG A 49 0.01 -7.00 10.57
N CYS A 50 0.45 -6.03 9.78
CA CYS A 50 -0.25 -5.61 8.56
C CYS A 50 0.40 -6.14 7.27
N MET A 51 1.67 -6.57 7.29
CA MET A 51 2.45 -6.89 6.08
C MET A 51 1.75 -7.89 5.16
N VAL A 52 1.14 -8.94 5.70
CA VAL A 52 0.53 -10.01 4.88
C VAL A 52 -0.63 -9.49 4.04
N SER A 53 -1.48 -8.66 4.64
CA SER A 53 -2.62 -8.04 3.94
C SER A 53 -2.16 -7.03 2.90
N LEU A 54 -1.10 -6.29 3.23
CA LEU A 54 -0.47 -5.27 2.41
C LEU A 54 0.14 -5.89 1.13
N PHE A 55 1.02 -6.87 1.30
CA PHE A 55 1.66 -7.59 0.18
C PHE A 55 0.65 -8.34 -0.68
N ARG A 56 -0.41 -8.89 -0.09
CA ARG A 56 -1.50 -9.52 -0.86
C ARG A 56 -2.21 -8.52 -1.77
N GLN A 57 -2.44 -7.30 -1.30
CA GLN A 57 -3.09 -6.26 -2.11
C GLN A 57 -2.16 -5.72 -3.19
N ILE A 58 -0.88 -5.47 -2.87
CA ILE A 58 0.14 -5.07 -3.85
C ILE A 58 0.28 -6.15 -4.93
N GLY A 59 0.34 -7.42 -4.54
CA GLY A 59 0.40 -8.54 -5.50
C GLY A 59 -0.80 -8.58 -6.44
N ARG A 60 -2.00 -8.19 -5.99
CA ARG A 60 -3.19 -8.07 -6.85
C ARG A 60 -3.10 -6.88 -7.80
N CYS A 61 -2.63 -5.73 -7.32
CA CYS A 61 -2.36 -4.54 -8.14
C CYS A 61 -1.40 -4.86 -9.29
N LEU A 62 -0.28 -5.54 -8.99
CA LEU A 62 0.73 -5.93 -9.98
C LEU A 62 0.23 -6.96 -11.01
N ASN A 63 -0.76 -7.79 -10.64
CA ASN A 63 -1.38 -8.76 -11.55
C ASN A 63 -2.60 -8.18 -12.31
N SER A 64 -2.93 -6.91 -12.13
CA SER A 64 -4.03 -6.27 -12.86
C SER A 64 -3.71 -6.17 -14.36
N PRO A 65 -4.67 -6.40 -15.27
CA PRO A 65 -4.47 -6.26 -16.72
C PRO A 65 -3.96 -4.87 -17.12
N HIS A 66 -4.31 -3.84 -16.34
CA HIS A 66 -3.81 -2.47 -16.52
C HIS A 66 -2.29 -2.38 -16.35
N PHE A 67 -1.73 -3.10 -15.37
CA PHE A 67 -0.28 -3.14 -15.11
C PHE A 67 0.45 -4.14 -16.01
N GLN A 68 -0.24 -5.16 -16.52
CA GLN A 68 0.32 -6.10 -17.51
C GLN A 68 0.41 -5.48 -18.92
N GLY A 69 -0.45 -4.52 -19.26
CA GLY A 69 -0.42 -3.79 -20.54
C GLY A 69 0.53 -2.58 -20.56
N LEU A 70 0.86 -2.03 -19.39
CA LEU A 70 1.97 -1.09 -19.21
C LEU A 70 3.27 -1.89 -19.24
N GLY A 71 3.75 -2.16 -20.46
CA GLY A 71 5.01 -2.84 -20.70
C GLY A 71 6.12 -2.26 -19.82
N LYS A 72 6.61 -3.10 -18.91
CA LYS A 72 7.71 -2.89 -17.98
C LYS A 72 7.44 -1.89 -16.85
N CYS A 73 7.33 -2.48 -15.66
CA CYS A 73 7.88 -1.94 -14.42
C CYS A 73 8.98 -0.90 -14.65
N TYR A 74 8.64 0.37 -14.46
CA TYR A 74 9.56 1.37 -13.94
C TYR A 74 9.03 1.73 -12.57
N PHE A 75 9.19 0.83 -11.60
CA PHE A 75 8.96 1.10 -10.18
C PHE A 75 9.70 0.04 -9.36
N ILE A 76 11.04 0.11 -9.43
CA ILE A 76 11.99 0.00 -8.31
C ILE A 76 13.14 0.96 -8.67
#